data_AF-A0A0D2DKX4-F1
#
_entry.id   AF-A0A0D2DKX4-F1
#
_cell.length_a   1.000
_cell.length_b   1.000
_cell.length_c   1.000
_cell.angle_alpha   90.00
_cell.angle_beta   90.00
_cell.angle_gamma   90.00
#
_symmetry.space_group_name_H-M   'P 1'
#
loop_
_entity.id
_entity.type
_entity.pdbx_description
1 polymer ?
#
loop_
_entity_poly.entity_id
_entity_poly.type
_entity_poly.pdbx_seq_one_letter_code
_entity_poly.pdbx_strand_id
1 'polypeptide(L)'
;MHLYKIPPQGQGFCGSVWAAEGGTMAMKREDGGPGRSLRNDYNMHKLVLETASHYTVFNVCVPRWPNFVKTDERWWDMNLARFPVDYTPCNVLCAERIPPLSQEVRYRLIDRYCPPASAATIKANDADRDCLVRPYLGRRKIQSEARRGRNFFSLRNYPLHLNQAEDLGLPIVEYAHAMAEMLAVLHRIAKIDANDIDHDFMGTHSLWVLDFDCCKPLTMDDAGIDQAASALLRNDPYYPRPSSSASTSSPDGTLWAEFQTTYLEYSKNIITGQDVAYLNLPERFIARVSDMHEHGEGRKLPGSES
;
A
#
# COMPACT_ATOMS: atom_id res chain seq x y z
N MET A 1 -11.02 28.26 -0.64
CA MET A 1 -9.86 27.46 -0.19
C MET A 1 -9.24 26.80 -1.41
N HIS A 2 -7.99 27.15 -1.71
CA HIS A 2 -7.25 26.62 -2.86
C HIS A 2 -6.81 25.17 -2.61
N LEU A 3 -6.77 24.36 -3.66
CA LEU A 3 -6.21 23.03 -3.62
C LEU A 3 -4.70 23.11 -3.87
N TYR A 4 -3.92 22.28 -3.19
CA TYR A 4 -2.52 22.08 -3.49
C TYR A 4 -2.28 20.63 -3.89
N LYS A 5 -1.25 20.43 -4.72
CA LYS A 5 -0.86 19.11 -5.20
C LYS A 5 -0.14 18.37 -4.08
N ILE A 6 -0.70 17.24 -3.67
CA ILE A 6 0.03 16.25 -2.90
C ILE A 6 1.03 15.60 -3.88
N PRO A 7 2.33 15.58 -3.57
CA PRO A 7 3.32 14.89 -4.40
C PRO A 7 2.89 13.43 -4.64
N PRO A 8 3.10 12.88 -5.84
CA PRO A 8 2.56 11.58 -6.23
C PRO A 8 2.92 10.48 -5.23
N GLN A 9 1.96 9.62 -4.91
CA GLN A 9 2.16 8.42 -4.09
C GLN A 9 2.65 7.29 -5.01
N GLY A 10 3.96 7.08 -5.08
CA GLY A 10 4.57 6.07 -5.94
C GLY A 10 4.70 6.44 -7.42
N GLN A 11 5.18 5.49 -8.24
CA GLN A 11 5.36 5.60 -9.69
C GLN A 11 4.03 5.53 -10.47
N GLY A 12 2.91 5.88 -9.83
CA GLY A 12 1.59 5.77 -10.44
C GLY A 12 1.47 6.67 -11.67
N PHE A 13 1.21 6.07 -12.83
CA PHE A 13 0.81 6.79 -14.04
C PHE A 13 -0.62 7.37 -13.94
N CYS A 14 -1.33 7.16 -12.82
CA CYS A 14 -2.69 7.63 -12.55
C CYS A 14 -2.81 9.12 -12.16
N GLY A 15 -1.88 9.96 -12.60
CA GLY A 15 -1.97 11.41 -12.46
C GLY A 15 -1.75 11.95 -11.04
N SER A 16 -2.26 13.15 -10.79
CA SER A 16 -1.94 13.97 -9.62
C SER A 16 -2.96 13.84 -8.50
N VAL A 17 -2.50 13.89 -7.25
CA VAL A 17 -3.36 13.89 -6.05
C VAL A 17 -3.42 15.30 -5.49
N TRP A 18 -4.61 15.74 -5.09
CA TRP A 18 -4.86 17.08 -4.57
C TRP A 18 -5.64 17.05 -3.27
N ALA A 19 -5.39 18.02 -2.41
CA ALA A 19 -6.20 18.25 -1.22
C ALA A 19 -6.28 19.73 -0.89
N ALA A 20 -7.27 20.07 -0.08
CA ALA A 20 -7.34 21.40 0.55
C ALA A 20 -6.57 21.38 1.87
N GLU A 21 -5.96 22.50 2.26
CA GLU A 21 -5.27 22.59 3.55
C GLU A 21 -6.26 22.38 4.71
N GLY A 22 -5.95 21.46 5.63
CA GLY A 22 -6.89 21.05 6.69
C GLY A 22 -8.13 20.30 6.18
N GLY A 23 -8.22 20.02 4.88
CA GLY A 23 -9.35 19.29 4.29
C GLY A 23 -9.30 17.79 4.60
N THR A 24 -10.48 17.17 4.58
CA THR A 24 -10.70 15.74 4.84
C THR A 24 -10.83 14.90 3.58
N MET A 25 -10.68 15.50 2.39
CA MET A 25 -10.85 14.83 1.10
C MET A 25 -9.59 14.96 0.25
N ALA A 26 -9.17 13.85 -0.33
CA ALA A 26 -8.15 13.75 -1.35
C ALA A 26 -8.81 13.52 -2.72
N MET A 27 -8.22 14.09 -3.77
CA MET A 27 -8.70 14.02 -5.15
C MET A 27 -7.59 13.50 -6.05
N LYS A 28 -7.70 12.27 -6.52
CA LYS A 28 -6.80 11.67 -7.52
C LYS A 28 -7.36 11.97 -8.91
N ARG A 29 -6.53 12.51 -9.79
CA ARG A 29 -6.94 12.99 -11.12
C ARG A 29 -6.42 12.08 -12.22
N GLU A 30 -7.23 11.82 -13.23
CA GLU A 30 -6.81 11.08 -14.42
C GLU A 30 -6.07 11.99 -15.42
N ASP A 31 -5.00 12.63 -14.97
CA ASP A 31 -4.14 13.55 -15.75
C ASP A 31 -2.72 13.00 -15.98
N GLY A 32 -2.54 11.68 -15.85
CA GLY A 32 -1.28 10.98 -16.07
C GLY A 32 -1.21 10.22 -17.42
N GLY A 33 -0.35 9.20 -17.50
CA GLY A 33 -0.06 8.47 -18.73
C GLY A 33 -1.06 7.34 -19.07
N PRO A 34 -1.10 6.88 -20.34
CA PRO A 34 -1.98 5.78 -20.73
C PRO A 34 -1.52 4.47 -20.06
N GLY A 35 -2.41 3.78 -19.35
CA GLY A 35 -2.11 2.43 -18.83
C GLY A 35 -2.74 2.06 -17.49
N ARG A 36 -3.31 3.01 -16.74
CA ARG A 36 -4.03 2.74 -15.50
C ARG A 36 -5.38 3.49 -15.51
N SER A 37 -6.40 2.88 -14.90
CA SER A 37 -7.80 3.33 -15.00
C SER A 37 -8.30 3.80 -13.66
N LEU A 38 -8.58 5.10 -13.55
CA LEU A 38 -9.15 5.67 -12.32
C LEU A 38 -10.55 5.12 -12.04
N ARG A 39 -11.25 4.68 -13.10
CA ARG A 39 -12.53 3.97 -12.99
C ARG A 39 -12.35 2.61 -12.32
N ASN A 40 -11.30 1.87 -12.67
CA ASN A 40 -11.00 0.60 -12.01
C ASN A 40 -10.69 0.83 -10.53
N ASP A 41 -9.81 1.79 -10.24
CA ASP A 41 -9.45 2.19 -8.87
C ASP A 41 -10.71 2.46 -8.03
N TYR A 42 -11.63 3.30 -8.53
CA TYR A 42 -12.90 3.57 -7.86
C TYR A 42 -13.77 2.32 -7.62
N ASN A 43 -13.90 1.46 -8.63
CA ASN A 43 -14.73 0.25 -8.51
C ASN A 43 -14.14 -0.73 -7.49
N MET A 44 -12.82 -0.94 -7.53
CA MET A 44 -12.10 -1.79 -6.59
C MET A 44 -12.13 -1.19 -5.18
N HIS A 45 -11.90 0.11 -5.05
CA HIS A 45 -11.98 0.83 -3.77
C HIS A 45 -13.35 0.64 -3.11
N LYS A 46 -14.45 0.77 -3.87
CA LYS A 46 -15.80 0.52 -3.36
C LYS A 46 -15.97 -0.91 -2.84
N LEU A 47 -15.56 -1.90 -3.64
CA LEU A 47 -15.62 -3.30 -3.28
C LEU A 47 -14.81 -3.60 -2.01
N VAL A 48 -13.59 -3.07 -1.93
CA VAL A 48 -12.71 -3.25 -0.76
C VAL A 48 -13.29 -2.58 0.48
N LEU A 49 -13.80 -1.36 0.37
CA LEU A 49 -14.41 -0.65 1.49
C LEU A 49 -15.67 -1.38 2.01
N GLU A 50 -16.53 -1.84 1.10
CA GLU A 50 -17.73 -2.60 1.46
C GLU A 50 -17.35 -3.91 2.17
N THR A 51 -16.47 -4.70 1.57
CA THR A 51 -16.03 -5.98 2.15
C THR A 51 -15.31 -5.80 3.49
N ALA A 52 -14.36 -4.86 3.60
CA ALA A 52 -13.67 -4.58 4.85
C ALA A 52 -14.60 -4.02 5.95
N SER A 53 -15.75 -3.42 5.60
CA SER A 53 -16.73 -2.96 6.60
C SER A 53 -17.55 -4.10 7.20
N HIS A 54 -17.69 -5.22 6.49
CA HIS A 54 -18.44 -6.40 6.92
C HIS A 54 -17.62 -7.39 7.76
N TYR A 55 -16.29 -7.37 7.61
CA TYR A 55 -15.38 -8.27 8.31
C TYR A 55 -14.43 -7.46 9.18
N THR A 56 -14.27 -7.87 10.43
CA THR A 56 -13.48 -7.13 11.41
C THR A 56 -11.98 -7.36 11.18
N VAL A 57 -11.39 -6.63 10.25
CA VAL A 57 -9.91 -6.58 10.10
C VAL A 57 -9.38 -5.57 11.11
N PHE A 58 -8.63 -6.03 12.10
CA PHE A 58 -8.16 -5.13 13.16
C PHE A 58 -7.06 -4.20 12.63
N ASN A 59 -7.07 -2.93 13.05
CA ASN A 59 -6.05 -1.93 12.73
C ASN A 59 -5.81 -1.61 11.23
N VAL A 60 -6.69 -2.05 10.31
CA VAL A 60 -6.64 -1.66 8.90
C VAL A 60 -7.74 -0.65 8.58
N CYS A 61 -7.40 0.38 7.81
CA CYS A 61 -8.30 1.44 7.39
C CYS A 61 -8.35 1.52 5.86
N VAL A 62 -9.56 1.60 5.31
CA VAL A 62 -9.80 1.90 3.89
C VAL A 62 -10.35 3.32 3.82
N PRO A 63 -9.80 4.22 2.97
CA PRO A 63 -10.31 5.58 2.85
C PRO A 63 -11.82 5.60 2.54
N ARG A 64 -12.60 6.35 3.32
CA ARG A 64 -14.06 6.37 3.20
C ARG A 64 -14.56 7.27 2.09
N TRP A 65 -15.84 7.07 1.76
CA TRP A 65 -16.63 7.89 0.83
C TRP A 65 -16.03 8.01 -0.59
N PRO A 66 -15.64 6.90 -1.24
CA PRO A 66 -15.17 6.95 -2.61
C PRO A 66 -16.27 7.51 -3.52
N ASN A 67 -15.92 8.53 -4.30
CA ASN A 67 -16.79 9.16 -5.29
C ASN A 67 -16.02 9.38 -6.59
N PHE A 68 -16.65 9.05 -7.72
CA PHE A 68 -16.05 9.25 -9.04
C PHE A 68 -16.77 10.37 -9.78
N VAL A 69 -16.03 11.42 -10.12
CA VAL A 69 -16.52 12.59 -10.85
C VAL A 69 -16.01 12.52 -12.29
N LYS A 70 -16.93 12.58 -13.26
CA LYS A 70 -16.57 12.64 -14.70
C LYS A 70 -16.25 14.07 -15.17
N THR A 71 -15.65 14.16 -16.35
CA THR A 71 -15.26 15.43 -16.99
C THR A 71 -16.42 16.39 -17.26
N ASP A 72 -17.63 15.86 -17.46
CA ASP A 72 -18.84 16.57 -17.89
C ASP A 72 -19.80 16.91 -16.73
N GLU A 73 -19.42 16.60 -15.50
CA GLU A 73 -20.27 16.85 -14.33
C GLU A 73 -20.22 18.31 -13.85
N ARG A 74 -21.38 18.82 -13.41
CA ARG A 74 -21.54 20.15 -12.77
C ARG A 74 -20.63 20.37 -11.55
N TRP A 75 -20.09 19.29 -10.98
CA TRP A 75 -19.07 19.40 -9.94
C TRP A 75 -17.89 20.26 -10.38
N TRP A 76 -17.50 20.19 -11.66
CA TRP A 76 -16.41 21.00 -12.23
C TRP A 76 -16.75 22.49 -12.26
N ASP A 77 -17.99 22.87 -12.55
CA ASP A 77 -18.43 24.28 -12.52
C ASP A 77 -18.16 24.94 -11.16
N MET A 78 -18.29 24.16 -10.08
CA MET A 78 -18.10 24.62 -8.70
C MET A 78 -16.66 24.49 -8.19
N ASN A 79 -15.85 23.59 -8.77
CA ASN A 79 -14.56 23.21 -8.21
C ASN A 79 -13.36 23.53 -9.10
N LEU A 80 -13.55 23.79 -10.41
CA LEU A 80 -12.46 24.07 -11.35
C LEU A 80 -11.60 25.26 -10.89
N ALA A 81 -12.24 26.33 -10.43
CA ALA A 81 -11.57 27.54 -9.92
C ALA A 81 -10.72 27.30 -8.65
N ARG A 82 -10.82 26.13 -8.03
CA ARG A 82 -9.99 25.75 -6.86
C ARG A 82 -8.66 25.13 -7.27
N PHE A 83 -8.54 24.66 -8.51
CA PHE A 83 -7.29 24.22 -9.12
C PHE A 83 -6.52 25.43 -9.71
N PRO A 84 -5.21 25.29 -9.98
CA PRO A 84 -4.47 26.32 -10.71
C PRO A 84 -5.07 26.59 -12.11
N VAL A 85 -4.83 27.79 -12.63
CA VAL A 85 -5.51 28.35 -13.83
C VAL A 85 -5.40 27.47 -15.08
N ASP A 86 -4.32 26.71 -15.24
CA ASP A 86 -4.05 25.93 -16.47
C ASP A 86 -4.67 24.51 -16.46
N TYR A 87 -5.44 24.16 -15.42
CA TYR A 87 -6.04 22.83 -15.33
C TYR A 87 -7.40 22.77 -16.01
N THR A 88 -7.64 21.68 -16.73
CA THR A 88 -8.92 21.37 -17.36
C THR A 88 -9.67 20.25 -16.63
N PRO A 89 -10.99 20.14 -16.82
CA PRO A 89 -11.77 19.01 -16.32
C PRO A 89 -11.22 17.66 -16.79
N CYS A 90 -11.11 16.72 -15.86
CA CYS A 90 -10.73 15.33 -16.10
C CYS A 90 -11.58 14.40 -15.21
N ASN A 91 -11.41 13.08 -15.34
CA ASN A 91 -12.00 12.18 -14.35
C ASN A 91 -11.26 12.35 -13.02
N VAL A 92 -12.00 12.30 -11.91
CA VAL A 92 -11.47 12.46 -10.55
C VAL A 92 -12.05 11.40 -9.63
N LEU A 93 -11.20 10.76 -8.85
CA LEU A 93 -11.56 9.91 -7.72
C LEU A 93 -11.36 10.73 -6.45
N CYS A 94 -12.47 11.01 -5.76
CA CYS A 94 -12.48 11.64 -4.45
C CYS A 94 -12.62 10.58 -3.37
N ALA A 95 -11.84 10.68 -2.30
CA ALA A 95 -11.95 9.82 -1.13
C ALA A 95 -11.48 10.55 0.14
N GLU A 96 -11.69 9.94 1.30
CA GLU A 96 -11.12 10.40 2.57
C GLU A 96 -9.61 10.65 2.44
N ARG A 97 -9.17 11.81 2.90
CA ARG A 97 -7.76 12.14 2.99
C ARG A 97 -7.16 11.45 4.21
N ILE A 98 -6.18 10.60 3.97
CA ILE A 98 -5.28 10.09 5.00
C ILE A 98 -4.52 11.29 5.57
N PRO A 99 -4.65 11.58 6.88
CA PRO A 99 -3.90 12.69 7.44
C PRO A 99 -2.39 12.39 7.40
N PRO A 100 -1.52 13.40 7.38
CA PRO A 100 -0.09 13.15 7.39
C PRO A 100 0.41 12.74 8.77
N LEU A 101 1.61 12.14 8.81
CA LEU A 101 2.31 11.93 10.07
C LEU A 101 2.52 13.24 10.84
N SER A 102 2.37 13.15 12.17
CA SER A 102 2.59 14.29 13.06
C SER A 102 4.02 14.82 12.91
N GLN A 103 4.21 16.11 13.16
CA GLN A 103 5.54 16.73 13.08
C GLN A 103 6.57 16.00 13.95
N GLU A 104 6.17 15.56 15.14
CA GLU A 104 7.04 14.82 16.04
C GLU A 104 7.55 13.52 15.42
N VAL A 105 6.65 12.71 14.83
CA VAL A 105 7.03 11.45 14.18
C VAL A 105 7.92 11.73 12.96
N ARG A 106 7.57 12.72 12.14
CA ARG A 106 8.40 13.13 10.99
C ARG A 106 9.81 13.52 11.43
N TYR A 107 9.94 14.29 12.50
CA TYR A 107 11.24 14.74 13.00
C TYR A 107 12.06 13.58 13.56
N ARG A 108 11.44 12.64 14.28
CA ARG A 108 12.12 11.41 14.73
C ARG A 108 12.65 10.59 13.56
N LEU A 109 11.89 10.44 12.47
CA LEU A 109 12.34 9.74 11.26
C LEU A 109 13.51 10.46 10.58
N ILE A 110 13.44 11.79 10.47
CA ILE A 110 14.54 12.60 9.91
C ILE A 110 15.79 12.45 10.78
N ASP A 111 15.68 12.66 12.09
CA ASP A 111 16.85 12.65 12.99
C ASP A 111 17.53 11.28 13.04
N ARG A 112 16.77 10.19 12.82
CA ARG A 112 17.30 8.82 12.84
C ARG A 112 17.90 8.39 11.50
N TYR A 113 17.28 8.76 10.39
CA TYR A 113 17.58 8.15 9.08
C TYR A 113 18.02 9.12 7.99
N CYS A 114 17.86 10.43 8.18
CA CYS A 114 18.32 11.43 7.23
C CYS A 114 19.83 11.68 7.41
N PRO A 115 20.61 11.83 6.31
CA PRO A 115 21.95 12.36 6.40
C PRO A 115 21.97 13.72 7.14
N PRO A 116 22.89 13.94 8.11
CA PRO A 116 22.88 15.15 8.94
C PRO A 116 22.90 16.45 8.13
N ALA A 117 23.61 16.45 7.00
CA ALA A 117 23.72 17.61 6.11
C ALA A 117 22.38 18.05 5.47
N SER A 118 21.40 17.14 5.35
CA SER A 118 20.12 17.42 4.70
C SER A 118 18.96 17.59 5.69
N ALA A 119 19.16 17.28 6.97
CA ALA A 119 18.10 17.20 7.97
C ALA A 119 17.36 18.54 8.15
N ALA A 120 18.09 19.66 8.25
CA ALA A 120 17.49 20.98 8.41
C ALA A 120 16.66 21.39 7.18
N THR A 121 17.17 21.10 5.98
CA THR A 121 16.46 21.39 4.72
C THR A 121 15.16 20.60 4.61
N ILE A 122 15.17 19.31 4.95
CA ILE A 122 13.98 18.44 4.89
C ILE A 122 12.96 18.84 5.97
N LYS A 123 13.41 19.20 7.19
CA LYS A 123 12.52 19.71 8.25
C LYS A 123 11.78 20.99 7.85
N ALA A 124 12.41 21.84 7.02
CA ALA A 124 11.86 23.11 6.55
C ALA A 124 11.08 23.00 5.23
N ASN A 125 11.08 21.84 4.56
CA ASN A 125 10.41 21.64 3.29
C ASN A 125 8.90 21.38 3.49
N ASP A 126 8.06 22.35 3.13
CA ASP A 126 6.61 22.22 3.29
C ASP A 126 6.02 21.02 2.55
N ALA A 127 6.59 20.65 1.40
CA ALA A 127 6.09 19.52 0.64
C ALA A 127 6.52 18.15 1.21
N ASP A 128 7.29 18.11 2.30
CA ASP A 128 7.52 16.91 3.12
C ASP A 128 6.55 16.83 4.32
N ARG A 129 5.61 17.77 4.44
CA ARG A 129 4.58 17.75 5.50
C ARG A 129 3.49 16.72 5.23
N ASP A 130 3.21 16.38 3.98
CA ASP A 130 2.28 15.29 3.61
C ASP A 130 2.94 13.90 3.67
N CYS A 131 3.78 13.68 4.68
CA CYS A 131 4.55 12.45 4.85
C CYS A 131 3.64 11.27 5.20
N LEU A 132 3.73 10.25 4.35
CA LEU A 132 3.19 8.91 4.49
C LEU A 132 4.38 7.92 4.47
N VAL A 133 4.30 6.88 5.29
CA VAL A 133 5.34 5.86 5.48
C VAL A 133 4.83 4.50 5.00
N ARG A 134 5.53 3.93 4.01
CA ARG A 134 5.27 2.60 3.47
C ARG A 134 6.02 1.53 4.27
N PRO A 135 5.36 0.65 5.04
CA PRO A 135 6.04 -0.42 5.75
C PRO A 135 6.42 -1.53 4.77
N TYR A 136 7.71 -1.83 4.68
CA TYR A 136 8.26 -2.92 3.87
C TYR A 136 8.69 -4.07 4.78
N LEU A 137 7.75 -4.93 5.16
CA LEU A 137 8.03 -6.09 6.04
C LEU A 137 8.75 -7.22 5.30
N GLY A 138 8.74 -7.20 3.97
CA GLY A 138 9.41 -8.20 3.13
C GLY A 138 10.83 -7.86 2.70
N ARG A 139 11.40 -6.74 3.19
CA ARG A 139 12.74 -6.29 2.79
C ARG A 139 13.45 -5.55 3.91
N ARG A 140 14.68 -5.99 4.20
CA ARG A 140 15.64 -5.25 5.04
C ARG A 140 16.47 -4.29 4.19
N LYS A 141 16.78 -3.11 4.72
CA LYS A 141 17.67 -2.14 4.07
C LYS A 141 19.12 -2.52 4.35
N ILE A 142 19.86 -2.91 3.31
CA ILE A 142 21.30 -3.17 3.42
C ILE A 142 22.03 -1.82 3.48
N GLN A 143 22.63 -1.50 4.63
CA GLN A 143 23.50 -0.33 4.75
C GLN A 143 24.84 -0.63 4.08
N SER A 144 24.97 -0.27 2.80
CA SER A 144 26.27 -0.21 2.14
C SER A 144 26.97 1.09 2.55
N GLU A 145 27.98 1.00 3.42
CA GLU A 145 28.83 2.14 3.79
C GLU A 145 29.53 2.78 2.57
N ALA A 146 29.72 2.00 1.50
CA ALA A 146 30.38 2.41 0.26
C ALA A 146 29.52 3.30 -0.67
N ARG A 147 28.20 3.41 -0.44
CA ARG A 147 27.28 4.25 -1.25
C ARG A 147 26.85 5.54 -0.53
N ARG A 148 27.71 6.10 0.33
CA ARG A 148 27.49 7.42 0.96
C ARG A 148 27.46 8.60 -0.03
N GLY A 149 27.69 8.37 -1.32
CA GLY A 149 27.56 9.37 -2.38
C GLY A 149 26.12 9.54 -2.84
N ARG A 150 25.49 10.67 -2.47
CA ARG A 150 24.16 11.14 -2.92
C ARG A 150 22.98 10.22 -2.59
N ASN A 151 22.74 9.99 -1.30
CA ASN A 151 21.45 9.47 -0.85
C ASN A 151 20.41 10.60 -0.88
N PHE A 152 19.50 10.58 -1.86
CA PHE A 152 18.31 11.43 -1.85
C PHE A 152 17.39 10.92 -0.73
N PHE A 153 17.17 11.74 0.31
CA PHE A 153 16.23 11.44 1.39
C PHE A 153 14.98 12.29 1.18
N SER A 154 13.82 11.64 1.19
CA SER A 154 12.51 12.27 1.06
C SER A 154 11.57 11.59 2.03
N LEU A 155 10.78 12.38 2.76
CA LEU A 155 9.71 11.86 3.61
C LEU A 155 8.44 11.49 2.83
N ARG A 156 8.39 11.86 1.55
CA ARG A 156 7.28 11.49 0.65
C ARG A 156 7.37 10.01 0.33
N ASN A 157 6.31 9.25 0.62
CA ASN A 157 6.23 7.80 0.43
C ASN A 157 7.44 7.08 1.02
N TYR A 158 7.81 7.44 2.25
CA TYR A 158 9.05 6.97 2.84
C TYR A 158 9.03 5.45 3.00
N PRO A 159 9.91 4.69 2.31
CA PRO A 159 9.95 3.25 2.44
C PRO A 159 10.64 2.85 3.76
N LEU A 160 9.85 2.49 4.76
CA LEU A 160 10.33 2.03 6.05
C LEU A 160 10.58 0.53 6.00
N HIS A 161 11.85 0.16 5.86
CA HIS A 161 12.26 -1.24 5.76
C HIS A 161 12.13 -1.96 7.11
N LEU A 162 12.00 -3.30 7.07
CA LEU A 162 11.77 -4.13 8.25
C LEU A 162 12.72 -3.80 9.42
N ASN A 163 14.03 -3.73 9.16
CA ASN A 163 15.02 -3.41 10.19
C ASN A 163 14.85 -1.99 10.77
N GLN A 164 14.39 -1.03 9.97
CA GLN A 164 14.11 0.32 10.45
C GLN A 164 12.83 0.35 11.31
N ALA A 165 11.85 -0.50 11.02
CA ALA A 165 10.64 -0.63 11.83
C ALA A 165 10.96 -1.28 13.19
N GLU A 166 11.81 -2.32 13.20
CA GLU A 166 12.35 -2.93 14.43
C GLU A 166 13.15 -1.93 15.26
N ASP A 167 14.04 -1.17 14.63
CA ASP A 167 14.86 -0.15 15.30
C ASP A 167 14.01 0.96 15.97
N LEU A 168 12.82 1.22 15.43
CA LEU A 168 11.85 2.17 15.98
C LEU A 168 10.95 1.54 17.05
N GLY A 169 11.04 0.23 17.29
CA GLY A 169 10.18 -0.50 18.22
C GLY A 169 8.72 -0.58 17.75
N LEU A 170 8.48 -0.57 16.44
CA LEU A 170 7.12 -0.70 15.90
C LEU A 170 6.61 -2.15 16.07
N PRO A 171 5.29 -2.36 16.26
CA PRO A 171 4.71 -3.69 16.43
C PRO A 171 4.59 -4.44 15.09
N ILE A 172 5.74 -4.82 14.51
CA ILE A 172 5.83 -5.43 13.18
C ILE A 172 5.02 -6.73 13.05
N VAL A 173 4.86 -7.48 14.15
CA VAL A 173 4.06 -8.70 14.18
C VAL A 173 2.57 -8.36 14.06
N GLU A 174 2.08 -7.36 14.79
CA GLU A 174 0.69 -6.90 14.67
C GLU A 174 0.39 -6.36 13.27
N TYR A 175 1.36 -5.69 12.63
CA TYR A 175 1.21 -5.27 11.24
C TYR A 175 1.13 -6.45 10.29
N ALA A 176 1.97 -7.47 10.47
CA ALA A 176 1.92 -8.68 9.66
C ALA A 176 0.57 -9.39 9.81
N HIS A 177 0.04 -9.48 11.03
CA HIS A 177 -1.29 -10.04 11.30
C HIS A 177 -2.39 -9.23 10.59
N ALA A 178 -2.41 -7.91 10.76
CA ALA A 178 -3.40 -7.03 10.13
C ALA A 178 -3.37 -7.11 8.57
N MET A 179 -2.17 -7.17 7.98
CA MET A 179 -1.98 -7.35 6.54
C MET A 179 -2.45 -8.73 6.07
N ALA A 180 -2.22 -9.78 6.87
CA ALA A 180 -2.65 -11.13 6.58
C ALA A 180 -4.19 -11.25 6.59
N GLU A 181 -4.84 -10.70 7.61
CA GLU A 181 -6.30 -10.64 7.71
C GLU A 181 -6.92 -9.89 6.53
N MET A 182 -6.38 -8.71 6.19
CA MET A 182 -6.85 -7.93 5.05
C MET A 182 -6.70 -8.72 3.74
N LEU A 183 -5.53 -9.31 3.49
CA LEU A 183 -5.29 -10.11 2.28
C LEU A 183 -6.25 -11.30 2.18
N ALA A 184 -6.59 -11.93 3.31
CA ALA A 184 -7.59 -12.99 3.35
C ALA A 184 -8.98 -12.49 2.95
N VAL A 185 -9.42 -11.32 3.43
CA VAL A 185 -10.68 -10.68 2.97
C VAL A 185 -10.65 -10.43 1.46
N LEU A 186 -9.55 -9.88 0.96
CA LEU A 186 -9.40 -9.56 -0.46
C LEU A 186 -9.50 -10.81 -1.36
N HIS A 187 -8.80 -11.88 -1.01
CA HIS A 187 -8.81 -13.12 -1.79
C HIS A 187 -10.13 -13.89 -1.65
N ARG A 188 -10.66 -14.00 -0.42
CA ARG A 188 -11.79 -14.90 -0.13
C ARG A 188 -13.15 -14.27 -0.36
N ILE A 189 -13.29 -12.99 -0.03
CA ILE A 189 -14.57 -12.28 -0.05
C ILE A 189 -14.66 -11.39 -1.28
N ALA A 190 -13.70 -10.46 -1.43
CA ALA A 190 -13.71 -9.54 -2.56
C ALA A 190 -13.36 -10.25 -3.88
N LYS A 191 -12.68 -11.41 -3.81
CA LYS A 191 -12.21 -12.19 -4.96
C LYS A 191 -11.39 -11.30 -5.90
N ILE A 192 -10.39 -10.63 -5.34
CA ILE A 192 -9.40 -9.84 -6.08
C ILE A 192 -7.98 -10.26 -5.71
N ASP A 193 -7.01 -9.98 -6.59
CA ASP A 193 -5.61 -10.40 -6.44
C ASP A 193 -4.74 -9.50 -5.55
N ALA A 194 -5.29 -8.38 -5.05
CA ALA A 194 -4.56 -7.40 -4.23
C ALA A 194 -3.29 -6.83 -4.89
N ASN A 195 -3.25 -6.78 -6.23
CA ASN A 195 -2.10 -6.27 -6.98
C ASN A 195 -1.94 -4.75 -6.80
N ASP A 196 -0.71 -4.34 -6.48
CA ASP A 196 -0.24 -2.97 -6.18
C ASP A 196 -0.94 -2.23 -5.02
N ILE A 197 -1.57 -2.94 -4.06
CA ILE A 197 -2.13 -2.27 -2.86
C ILE A 197 -1.01 -1.75 -1.96
N ASP A 198 -0.99 -0.43 -1.82
CA ASP A 198 -0.11 0.30 -0.92
C ASP A 198 -0.60 0.19 0.52
N HIS A 199 0.34 0.01 1.46
CA HIS A 199 0.08 0.07 2.89
C HIS A 199 0.79 1.28 3.51
N ASP A 200 0.15 2.00 4.42
CA ASP A 200 0.71 3.23 5.00
C ASP A 200 0.46 3.38 6.51
N PHE A 201 1.41 4.00 7.23
CA PHE A 201 1.41 4.14 8.69
C PHE A 201 1.08 5.55 9.20
N MET A 202 0.28 5.62 10.27
CA MET A 202 0.01 6.86 10.99
C MET A 202 -0.02 6.73 12.52
N GLY A 203 0.72 7.60 13.22
CA GLY A 203 0.46 7.97 14.62
C GLY A 203 0.28 6.77 15.58
N THR A 204 -0.81 6.72 16.35
CA THR A 204 -1.18 5.56 17.19
C THR A 204 -1.68 4.37 16.35
N HIS A 205 -0.85 3.97 15.38
CA HIS A 205 -0.79 2.70 14.67
C HIS A 205 -2.03 2.24 13.89
N SER A 206 -2.46 3.04 12.90
CA SER A 206 -3.40 2.57 11.85
C SER A 206 -2.67 2.27 10.54
N LEU A 207 -2.98 1.12 9.94
CA LEU A 207 -2.50 0.71 8.62
C LEU A 207 -3.53 1.06 7.56
N TRP A 208 -3.19 1.93 6.61
CA TRP A 208 -4.10 2.29 5.53
C TRP A 208 -3.82 1.46 4.28
N VAL A 209 -4.86 0.98 3.61
CA VAL A 209 -4.76 0.33 2.30
C VAL A 209 -5.31 1.23 1.20
N LEU A 210 -4.53 1.42 0.14
CA LEU A 210 -4.84 2.34 -0.95
C LEU A 210 -4.21 1.90 -2.29
N ASP A 211 -4.48 2.66 -3.35
CA ASP A 211 -4.08 2.40 -4.74
C ASP A 211 -4.58 1.05 -5.29
N PHE A 212 -5.88 0.99 -5.60
CA PHE A 212 -6.53 -0.24 -6.06
C PHE A 212 -6.59 -0.34 -7.59
N ASP A 213 -5.87 0.53 -8.30
CA ASP A 213 -5.97 0.68 -9.75
C ASP A 213 -5.48 -0.55 -10.53
N CYS A 214 -4.58 -1.32 -9.94
CA CYS A 214 -3.99 -2.53 -10.52
C CYS A 214 -4.65 -3.83 -10.04
N CYS A 215 -5.59 -3.75 -9.08
CA CYS A 215 -6.35 -4.89 -8.59
C CYS A 215 -7.25 -5.45 -9.68
N LYS A 216 -7.31 -6.78 -9.78
CA LYS A 216 -8.12 -7.51 -10.76
C LYS A 216 -8.96 -8.58 -10.10
N PRO A 217 -10.10 -8.97 -10.71
CA PRO A 217 -10.85 -10.13 -10.28
C PRO A 217 -9.98 -11.39 -10.22
N LEU A 218 -10.26 -12.23 -9.24
CA LEU A 218 -9.57 -13.47 -8.92
C LEU A 218 -10.52 -14.64 -9.16
N THR A 219 -10.08 -15.63 -9.94
CA THR A 219 -10.80 -16.91 -10.06
C THR A 219 -10.50 -17.79 -8.86
N MET A 220 -11.44 -18.65 -8.45
CA MET A 220 -11.27 -19.54 -7.29
C MET A 220 -10.67 -20.90 -7.71
N ASP A 221 -9.59 -20.85 -8.48
CA ASP A 221 -8.89 -22.00 -9.06
C ASP A 221 -7.37 -21.76 -9.11
N ASP A 222 -6.66 -22.65 -9.80
CA ASP A 222 -5.20 -22.62 -9.91
C ASP A 222 -4.68 -21.36 -10.61
N ALA A 223 -5.41 -20.88 -11.61
CA ALA A 223 -5.06 -19.65 -12.32
C ALA A 223 -5.17 -18.43 -11.40
N GLY A 224 -6.20 -18.39 -10.56
CA GLY A 224 -6.34 -17.37 -9.53
C GLY A 224 -5.22 -17.44 -8.50
N ILE A 225 -4.88 -18.64 -8.02
CA ILE A 225 -3.74 -18.83 -7.10
C ILE A 225 -2.44 -18.27 -7.70
N ASP A 226 -2.14 -18.59 -8.96
CA ASP A 226 -0.95 -18.07 -9.66
C ASP A 226 -0.98 -16.55 -9.79
N GLN A 227 -2.14 -15.98 -10.10
CA GLN A 227 -2.33 -14.52 -10.21
C GLN A 227 -2.08 -13.83 -8.86
N ALA A 228 -2.68 -14.32 -7.78
CA ALA A 228 -2.52 -13.77 -6.44
C ALA A 228 -1.08 -13.93 -5.92
N ALA A 229 -0.45 -15.09 -6.14
CA ALA A 229 0.93 -15.32 -5.71
C ALA A 229 1.91 -14.40 -6.46
N SER A 230 1.67 -14.23 -7.78
CA SER A 230 2.40 -13.27 -8.60
C SER A 230 2.22 -11.84 -8.12
N ALA A 231 0.99 -11.42 -7.82
CA ALA A 231 0.69 -10.09 -7.29
C ALA A 231 1.43 -9.83 -5.98
N LEU A 232 1.32 -10.74 -5.00
CA LEU A 232 2.01 -10.60 -3.72
C LEU A 232 3.53 -10.45 -3.91
N LEU A 233 4.16 -11.28 -4.75
CA LEU A 233 5.62 -11.27 -4.94
C LEU A 233 6.15 -10.10 -5.80
N ARG A 234 5.38 -9.65 -6.80
CA ARG A 234 5.77 -8.57 -7.71
C ARG A 234 5.51 -7.17 -7.15
N ASN A 235 4.53 -7.05 -6.25
CA ASN A 235 4.31 -5.81 -5.51
C ASN A 235 5.61 -5.40 -4.79
N ASP A 236 5.69 -4.11 -4.45
CA ASP A 236 6.65 -3.67 -3.47
C ASP A 236 6.58 -4.55 -2.21
N PRO A 237 7.70 -4.72 -1.47
CA PRO A 237 7.84 -5.74 -0.43
C PRO A 237 7.09 -5.37 0.87
N TYR A 238 5.81 -5.01 0.75
CA TYR A 238 4.89 -4.69 1.84
C TYR A 238 4.76 -5.90 2.77
N TYR A 239 4.39 -7.04 2.21
CA TYR A 239 4.19 -8.29 2.96
C TYR A 239 5.52 -8.95 3.35
N PRO A 240 5.59 -9.63 4.51
CA PRO A 240 6.68 -10.54 4.83
C PRO A 240 6.92 -11.54 3.68
N ARG A 241 8.16 -12.03 3.54
CA ARG A 241 8.54 -12.94 2.45
C ARG A 241 8.92 -14.31 3.00
N PRO A 242 8.69 -15.40 2.23
CA PRO A 242 9.25 -16.69 2.55
C PRO A 242 10.75 -16.59 2.79
N SER A 243 11.19 -17.21 3.88
CA SER A 243 12.61 -17.41 4.15
C SER A 243 13.04 -18.75 3.56
N SER A 244 14.27 -18.83 3.06
CA SER A 244 14.82 -20.12 2.61
C SER A 244 14.83 -21.12 3.77
N SER A 245 14.78 -22.42 3.46
CA SER A 245 14.81 -23.49 4.47
C SER A 245 15.98 -23.41 5.45
N ALA A 246 17.11 -22.81 5.05
CA ALA A 246 18.27 -22.55 5.91
C ALA A 246 18.07 -21.39 6.91
N SER A 247 16.98 -20.63 6.79
CA SER A 247 16.72 -19.38 7.53
C SER A 247 15.33 -19.33 8.17
N THR A 248 14.60 -20.45 8.24
CA THR A 248 13.27 -20.54 8.86
C THR A 248 13.26 -20.10 10.33
N SER A 249 14.39 -20.26 11.05
CA SER A 249 14.55 -19.81 12.44
C SER A 249 15.06 -18.37 12.58
N SER A 250 15.21 -17.63 11.48
CA SER A 250 15.57 -16.21 11.50
C SER A 250 14.35 -15.36 11.89
N PRO A 251 14.55 -14.11 12.39
CA PRO A 251 13.45 -13.19 12.65
C PRO A 251 12.49 -12.99 11.45
N ASP A 252 13.04 -12.97 10.22
CA ASP A 252 12.26 -12.82 8.99
C ASP A 252 11.42 -14.08 8.72
N GLY A 253 12.00 -15.24 8.98
CA GLY A 253 11.32 -16.53 8.89
C GLY A 253 10.18 -16.65 9.90
N THR A 254 10.40 -16.19 11.13
CA THR A 254 9.35 -16.10 12.15
C THR A 254 8.23 -15.14 11.74
N LEU A 255 8.56 -13.94 11.24
CA LEU A 255 7.56 -12.98 10.80
C LEU A 255 6.71 -13.50 9.62
N TRP A 256 7.33 -14.23 8.70
CA TRP A 256 6.60 -14.92 7.63
C TRP A 256 5.70 -16.02 8.16
N ALA A 257 6.16 -16.82 9.13
CA ALA A 257 5.35 -17.87 9.76
C ALA A 257 4.12 -17.28 10.49
N GLU A 258 4.30 -16.17 11.20
CA GLU A 258 3.20 -15.41 11.82
C GLU A 258 2.18 -14.96 10.77
N PHE A 259 2.65 -14.31 9.69
CA PHE A 259 1.80 -13.88 8.58
C PHE A 259 1.01 -15.04 7.95
N GLN A 260 1.68 -16.15 7.63
CA GLN A 260 1.04 -17.33 7.03
C GLN A 260 -0.02 -17.91 7.96
N THR A 261 0.30 -18.05 9.25
CA THR A 261 -0.59 -18.62 10.26
C THR A 261 -1.87 -17.78 10.35
N THR A 262 -1.74 -16.47 10.54
CA THR A 262 -2.89 -15.55 10.59
C THR A 262 -3.70 -15.58 9.29
N TYR A 263 -3.05 -15.54 8.13
CA TYR A 263 -3.73 -15.59 6.83
C TYR A 263 -4.60 -16.84 6.70
N LEU A 264 -4.04 -18.01 7.05
CA LEU A 264 -4.72 -19.30 6.94
C LEU A 264 -5.87 -19.43 7.95
N GLU A 265 -5.64 -19.06 9.21
CA GLU A 265 -6.66 -19.10 10.25
C GLU A 265 -7.82 -18.16 9.94
N TYR A 266 -7.54 -16.93 9.57
CA TYR A 266 -8.56 -15.95 9.23
C TYR A 266 -9.32 -16.36 7.96
N SER A 267 -8.62 -16.85 6.93
CA SER A 267 -9.24 -17.38 5.70
C SER A 267 -10.20 -18.54 5.98
N LYS A 268 -9.92 -19.39 6.97
CA LYS A 268 -10.82 -20.48 7.39
C LYS A 268 -12.05 -19.95 8.11
N ASN A 269 -11.86 -18.99 9.01
CA ASN A 269 -12.91 -18.47 9.88
C ASN A 269 -13.94 -17.61 9.14
N ILE A 270 -13.52 -16.91 8.07
CA ILE A 270 -14.43 -16.11 7.23
C ILE A 270 -15.45 -16.97 6.45
N ILE A 271 -15.21 -18.28 6.31
CA ILE A 271 -16.09 -19.17 5.54
C ILE A 271 -17.32 -19.56 6.36
N THR A 272 -18.43 -18.85 6.16
CA THR A 272 -19.74 -19.25 6.68
C THR A 272 -20.54 -20.01 5.60
N GLY A 273 -20.30 -21.33 5.48
CA GLY A 273 -21.21 -22.25 4.77
C GLY A 273 -20.87 -22.61 3.31
N GLN A 274 -21.06 -23.91 3.01
CA GLN A 274 -21.15 -24.60 1.69
C GLN A 274 -20.25 -24.14 0.53
N ASP A 275 -18.95 -23.97 0.78
CA ASP A 275 -17.99 -24.00 -0.34
C ASP A 275 -16.75 -24.85 -0.02
N VAL A 276 -17.03 -26.13 0.28
CA VAL A 276 -16.04 -27.16 0.61
C VAL A 276 -15.00 -27.31 -0.51
N ALA A 277 -15.40 -27.03 -1.77
CA ALA A 277 -14.55 -27.09 -2.96
C ALA A 277 -13.35 -26.15 -2.90
N TYR A 278 -13.42 -25.08 -2.10
CA TYR A 278 -12.40 -24.03 -2.06
C TYR A 278 -11.71 -23.89 -0.69
N LEU A 279 -11.92 -24.84 0.23
CA LEU A 279 -11.34 -24.78 1.57
C LEU A 279 -9.80 -24.81 1.57
N ASN A 280 -9.18 -25.46 0.58
CA ASN A 280 -7.73 -25.61 0.50
C ASN A 280 -7.03 -24.50 -0.31
N LEU A 281 -7.77 -23.57 -0.92
CA LEU A 281 -7.16 -22.50 -1.73
C LEU A 281 -6.18 -21.63 -0.92
N PRO A 282 -6.46 -21.26 0.35
CA PRO A 282 -5.50 -20.51 1.16
C PRO A 282 -4.17 -21.24 1.34
N GLU A 283 -4.19 -22.53 1.67
CA GLU A 283 -2.99 -23.35 1.81
C GLU A 283 -2.22 -23.46 0.49
N ARG A 284 -2.95 -23.68 -0.61
CA ARG A 284 -2.35 -23.75 -1.96
C ARG A 284 -1.72 -22.44 -2.38
N PHE A 285 -2.35 -21.31 -2.05
CA PHE A 285 -1.81 -19.98 -2.28
C PHE A 285 -0.49 -19.77 -1.52
N ILE A 286 -0.46 -20.07 -0.22
CA ILE A 286 0.76 -19.93 0.60
C ILE A 286 1.89 -20.85 0.11
N ALA A 287 1.56 -22.09 -0.27
CA ALA A 287 2.52 -23.02 -0.86
C ALA A 287 3.08 -22.46 -2.18
N ARG A 288 2.21 -21.91 -3.04
CA ARG A 288 2.63 -21.33 -4.33
C ARG A 288 3.53 -20.10 -4.17
N VAL A 289 3.23 -19.22 -3.22
CA VAL A 289 4.10 -18.08 -2.90
C VAL A 289 5.49 -18.54 -2.48
N SER A 290 5.58 -19.60 -1.66
CA SER A 290 6.85 -20.14 -1.19
C SER A 290 7.67 -20.74 -2.34
N ASP A 291 7.01 -21.55 -3.17
CA ASP A 291 7.59 -22.16 -4.38
C ASP A 291 8.12 -21.10 -5.37
N MET A 292 7.31 -20.11 -5.72
CA MET A 292 7.73 -19.02 -6.62
C MET A 292 8.91 -18.23 -6.04
N HIS A 293 8.90 -17.97 -4.73
CA HIS A 293 9.98 -17.23 -4.07
C HIS A 293 11.32 -17.97 -4.13
N GLU A 294 11.32 -19.29 -3.90
CA GLU A 294 12.52 -20.14 -3.95
C GLU A 294 13.13 -20.17 -5.36
N HIS A 295 12.29 -20.23 -6.40
CA HIS A 295 12.71 -20.21 -7.80
C HIS A 295 13.04 -18.80 -8.33
N GLY A 296 12.91 -17.77 -7.49
CA GLY A 296 13.20 -16.38 -7.86
C GLY A 296 12.16 -15.74 -8.79
N GLU A 297 11.02 -16.40 -9.00
CA GLU A 297 9.90 -15.89 -9.79
C GLU A 297 9.25 -14.72 -9.05
N GLY A 298 9.05 -13.59 -9.75
CA GLY A 298 8.47 -12.38 -9.18
C GLY A 298 9.47 -11.33 -8.68
N ARG A 299 10.78 -11.58 -8.69
CA ARG A 299 11.79 -10.53 -8.47
C ARG A 299 11.80 -9.58 -9.68
N LYS A 300 11.47 -8.29 -9.49
CA LYS A 300 11.79 -7.25 -10.48
C LYS A 300 13.30 -7.33 -10.75
N LEU A 301 13.69 -7.57 -12.01
CA LEU A 301 15.10 -7.61 -12.41
C LEU A 301 15.77 -6.29 -11.99
N PRO A 302 16.99 -6.32 -11.40
CA PRO A 302 17.71 -5.11 -11.09
C PRO A 302 18.05 -4.39 -12.41
N GLY A 303 17.29 -3.34 -12.74
CA GLY A 303 17.44 -2.60 -14.00
C GLY A 303 16.17 -1.97 -14.55
N SER A 304 14.98 -2.26 -14.02
CA SER A 304 13.74 -1.56 -14.40
C SER A 304 13.47 -0.31 -13.56
N GLU A 305 14.51 0.49 -13.29
CA GLU A 305 14.36 1.88 -12.86
C GLU A 305 14.57 2.75 -14.10
N SER A 306 13.46 3.16 -14.72
CA SER A 306 13.40 4.23 -15.72
C SER A 306 12.16 5.06 -15.48
#